data_AF-A0A6A4L295-F1
#
_entry.id   AF-A0A6A4L295-F1
#
_cell.length_a   1.000
_cell.length_b   1.000
_cell.length_c   1.000
_cell.angle_alpha   90.00
_cell.angle_beta   90.00
_cell.angle_gamma   90.00
#
_symmetry.space_group_name_H-M   'P 1'
#
loop_
_entity.id
_entity.type
_entity.pdbx_description
1 polymer ?
#
loop_
_entity_poly.entity_id
_entity_poly.type
_entity_poly.pdbx_seq_one_letter_code
_entity_poly.pdbx_strand_id
1 'polypeptide(L)'
;MGIKFTVSNLSATVGEDLPEDYADWFPKPDPYVRRRAGVLLHPTSFPGSYGVGDLGEQAFRFIDWPPDAGCSLWQVLPLVPPGRKGNEDGSPYSGQDANCGNTLLISLEELVKDGLLMKEELPKPIDGDRVNYSTVAESKIL
;
A
#
# COMPACT_ATOMS: atom_id res chain seq x y z
N MET A 1 -32.23 -44.36 -11.63
CA MET A 1 -32.22 -43.00 -11.04
C MET A 1 -30.77 -42.53 -11.04
N GLY A 2 -30.27 -42.01 -12.17
CA GLY A 2 -28.86 -41.63 -12.32
C GLY A 2 -28.66 -40.15 -11.98
N ILE A 3 -27.68 -39.85 -11.13
CA ILE A 3 -27.30 -38.48 -10.75
C ILE A 3 -26.59 -37.84 -11.96
N LYS A 4 -27.19 -36.79 -12.55
CA LYS A 4 -26.55 -35.99 -13.59
C LYS A 4 -25.68 -34.92 -12.92
N PHE A 5 -24.37 -34.96 -13.18
CA PHE A 5 -23.47 -33.85 -12.84
C PHE A 5 -23.38 -32.92 -14.06
N THR A 6 -23.86 -31.68 -13.91
CA THR A 6 -23.77 -30.68 -14.97
C THR A 6 -22.47 -29.90 -14.79
N VAL A 7 -21.47 -30.18 -15.61
CA VAL A 7 -20.34 -29.27 -15.80
C VAL A 7 -20.47 -28.64 -17.19
N SER A 8 -20.84 -27.35 -17.15
CA SER A 8 -20.98 -26.28 -18.17
C SER A 8 -21.04 -26.53 -19.69
N ASN A 9 -20.96 -27.74 -20.25
CA ASN A 9 -21.42 -28.06 -21.61
C ASN A 9 -21.35 -29.57 -21.96
N LEU A 10 -21.26 -30.48 -20.98
CA LEU A 10 -21.07 -31.90 -21.27
C LEU A 10 -22.25 -32.77 -20.84
N SER A 11 -22.83 -33.45 -21.83
CA SER A 11 -23.86 -34.48 -21.69
C SER A 11 -23.21 -35.85 -21.87
N ALA A 12 -22.38 -36.27 -20.93
CA ALA A 12 -21.92 -37.66 -20.83
C ALA A 12 -22.63 -38.32 -19.64
N THR A 13 -23.21 -39.49 -19.86
CA THR A 13 -23.78 -40.32 -18.79
C THR A 13 -22.75 -41.32 -18.28
N VAL A 14 -22.98 -41.89 -17.09
CA VAL A 14 -22.05 -42.86 -16.49
C VAL A 14 -21.95 -44.09 -17.39
N GLY A 15 -20.74 -44.35 -17.90
CA GLY A 15 -20.43 -45.49 -18.77
C GLY A 15 -20.31 -45.16 -20.26
N GLU A 16 -20.52 -43.91 -20.67
CA GLU A 16 -20.26 -43.45 -22.04
C GLU A 16 -18.82 -42.96 -22.21
N ASP A 17 -18.34 -42.96 -23.46
CA ASP A 17 -17.06 -42.38 -23.82
C ASP A 17 -17.06 -40.86 -23.57
N LEU A 18 -15.90 -40.36 -23.12
CA LEU A 18 -15.69 -38.96 -22.89
C LEU A 18 -15.36 -38.25 -24.22
N PRO A 19 -15.55 -36.92 -24.30
CA PRO A 19 -15.17 -36.14 -25.48
C PRO A 19 -13.70 -36.31 -25.85
N GLU A 20 -13.38 -36.08 -27.13
CA GLU A 20 -12.01 -36.12 -27.63
C GLU A 20 -11.07 -35.13 -26.91
N ASP A 21 -11.61 -34.00 -26.43
CA ASP A 21 -10.89 -32.95 -25.70
C ASP A 21 -10.87 -33.16 -24.17
N TYR A 22 -11.36 -34.29 -23.65
CA TYR A 22 -11.37 -34.56 -22.21
C TYR A 22 -9.98 -34.46 -21.56
N ALA A 23 -8.94 -34.87 -22.27
CA ALA A 23 -7.56 -34.82 -21.80
C ALA A 23 -7.04 -33.38 -21.58
N ASP A 24 -7.65 -32.38 -22.22
CA ASP A 24 -7.28 -30.97 -22.12
C ASP A 24 -7.97 -30.25 -20.96
N TRP A 25 -8.89 -30.93 -20.25
CA TRP A 25 -9.60 -30.34 -19.12
C TRP A 25 -8.77 -30.38 -17.84
N PHE A 26 -7.73 -29.54 -17.81
CA PHE A 26 -6.86 -29.38 -16.65
C PHE A 26 -7.54 -28.61 -15.49
N PRO A 27 -7.09 -28.84 -14.24
CA PRO A 27 -7.44 -27.98 -13.11
C PRO A 27 -7.07 -26.53 -13.40
N LYS A 28 -8.04 -25.62 -13.24
CA LYS A 28 -7.80 -24.19 -13.40
C LYS A 28 -7.10 -23.65 -12.15
N PRO A 29 -6.02 -22.87 -12.29
CA PRO A 29 -5.36 -22.27 -11.14
C PRO A 29 -6.32 -21.28 -10.47
N ASP A 30 -6.45 -21.39 -9.15
CA ASP A 30 -7.17 -20.40 -8.35
C ASP A 30 -6.29 -19.13 -8.23
N PRO A 31 -6.75 -17.96 -8.70
CA PRO A 31 -5.97 -16.73 -8.62
C PRO A 31 -5.64 -16.32 -7.16
N TYR A 32 -6.42 -16.77 -6.16
CA TYR A 32 -6.20 -16.42 -4.76
C TYR A 32 -5.04 -17.17 -4.09
N VAL A 33 -4.56 -18.28 -4.66
CA VAL A 33 -3.40 -19.03 -4.14
C VAL A 33 -2.07 -18.67 -4.81
N ARG A 34 -2.05 -17.58 -5.59
CA ARG A 34 -0.83 -17.09 -6.24
C ARG A 34 0.25 -16.75 -5.20
N ARG A 35 1.45 -17.32 -5.36
CA ARG A 35 2.64 -16.96 -4.57
C ARG A 35 3.02 -15.50 -4.82
N ARG A 36 3.30 -14.75 -3.75
CA ARG A 36 3.66 -13.33 -3.78
C ARG A 36 4.79 -13.03 -2.81
N ALA A 37 5.56 -11.99 -3.12
CA ALA A 37 6.55 -11.39 -2.23
C ALA A 37 6.26 -9.89 -2.10
N GLY A 38 6.77 -9.27 -1.04
CA GLY A 38 6.54 -7.86 -0.77
C GLY A 38 7.53 -7.27 0.21
N VAL A 39 7.45 -5.94 0.35
CA VAL A 39 8.32 -5.14 1.22
C VAL A 39 7.48 -4.50 2.33
N LEU A 40 8.00 -4.55 3.56
CA LEU A 40 7.50 -3.77 4.68
C LEU A 40 8.27 -2.44 4.75
N LEU A 41 7.57 -1.34 4.48
CA LEU A 41 8.16 0.00 4.55
C LEU A 41 7.06 1.00 4.90
N HIS A 42 7.21 1.73 6.00
CA HIS A 42 6.23 2.77 6.36
C HIS A 42 6.51 4.07 5.57
N PRO A 43 5.49 4.82 5.10
CA PRO A 43 5.72 6.04 4.32
C PRO A 43 6.56 7.11 5.02
N THR A 44 6.53 7.16 6.36
CA THR A 44 7.38 8.09 7.14
C THR A 44 8.88 7.87 6.92
N SER A 45 9.27 6.68 6.44
CA SER A 45 10.66 6.28 6.20
C SER A 45 11.13 6.62 4.79
N PHE A 46 10.28 7.18 3.92
CA PHE A 46 10.76 7.69 2.64
C PHE A 46 11.72 8.86 2.86
N PRO A 47 12.75 9.01 2.00
CA PRO A 47 13.59 10.20 2.01
C PRO A 47 12.75 11.42 1.63
N GLY A 48 13.13 12.61 2.09
CA GLY A 48 12.41 13.83 1.73
C GLY A 48 12.93 15.05 2.46
N SER A 49 12.63 16.23 1.94
CA SER A 49 13.13 17.50 2.45
C SER A 49 12.34 18.07 3.63
N TYR A 50 11.19 17.48 3.98
CA TYR A 50 10.26 18.07 4.96
C TYR A 50 10.24 17.32 6.30
N GLY A 51 11.37 16.71 6.68
CA GLY A 51 11.62 16.08 7.98
C GLY A 51 10.90 14.75 8.25
N VAL A 52 9.96 14.35 7.39
CA VAL A 52 9.30 13.04 7.37
C VAL A 52 8.95 12.66 5.94
N GLY A 53 9.02 11.37 5.62
CA GLY A 53 8.50 10.87 4.35
C GLY A 53 6.98 11.09 4.22
N ASP A 54 6.51 11.24 2.99
CA ASP A 54 5.11 11.56 2.67
C ASP A 54 4.59 10.78 1.45
N LEU A 55 3.31 11.01 1.13
CA LEU A 55 2.62 10.40 0.00
C LEU A 55 2.78 11.21 -1.30
N GLY A 56 3.99 11.71 -1.57
CA GLY A 56 4.35 12.42 -2.80
C GLY A 56 5.22 11.60 -3.74
N GLU A 57 6.16 12.27 -4.43
CA GLU A 57 7.00 11.68 -5.48
C GLU A 57 7.73 10.39 -5.05
N GLN A 58 8.23 10.33 -3.81
CA GLN A 58 8.98 9.18 -3.31
C GLN A 58 8.10 7.94 -3.13
N ALA A 59 6.82 8.11 -2.82
CA ALA A 59 5.87 6.99 -2.78
C ALA A 59 5.66 6.39 -4.18
N PHE A 60 5.54 7.24 -5.21
CA PHE A 60 5.44 6.77 -6.59
C PHE A 60 6.72 6.06 -7.05
N ARG A 61 7.90 6.64 -6.78
CA ARG A 61 9.19 6.00 -7.06
C ARG A 61 9.33 4.64 -6.38
N PHE A 62 8.84 4.53 -5.14
CA PHE A 62 8.82 3.26 -4.42
C PHE A 62 7.81 2.26 -5.01
N ILE A 63 6.73 2.69 -5.65
CA ILE A 63 5.78 1.79 -6.33
C ILE A 63 6.29 1.35 -7.70
N ASP A 64 7.09 2.20 -8.37
CA ASP A 64 7.68 1.92 -9.68
C ASP A 64 8.92 1.00 -9.61
N TRP A 65 9.58 0.90 -8.45
CA TRP A 65 10.74 0.01 -8.23
C TRP A 65 10.42 -1.50 -8.09
N PRO A 66 9.36 -1.94 -7.38
CA PRO A 66 8.99 -3.33 -7.13
C PRO A 66 8.81 -4.24 -8.35
N PRO A 67 8.31 -3.77 -9.52
CA PRO A 67 8.24 -4.59 -10.73
C PRO A 67 9.59 -5.18 -11.12
N ASP A 68 10.67 -4.42 -10.98
CA ASP A 68 12.03 -4.89 -11.27
C ASP A 68 12.51 -5.92 -10.23
N ALA A 69 12.00 -5.84 -9.01
CA ALA A 69 12.30 -6.78 -7.92
C ALA A 69 11.35 -8.00 -7.86
N GLY A 70 10.34 -8.08 -8.72
CA GLY A 70 9.32 -9.13 -8.70
C GLY A 70 8.39 -9.10 -7.49
N CYS A 71 8.37 -7.99 -6.74
CA CYS A 71 7.51 -7.79 -5.59
C CYS A 71 6.13 -7.29 -6.03
N SER A 72 5.07 -7.79 -5.38
CA SER A 72 3.67 -7.46 -5.73
C SER A 72 2.84 -7.05 -4.50
N LEU A 73 3.50 -6.79 -3.37
CA LEU A 73 2.87 -6.43 -2.10
C LEU A 73 3.71 -5.35 -1.42
N TRP A 74 3.05 -4.33 -0.90
CA TRP A 74 3.62 -3.33 0.00
C TRP A 74 2.83 -3.38 1.30
N GLN A 75 3.53 -3.64 2.40
CA GLN A 75 2.96 -3.60 3.75
C GLN A 75 3.38 -2.31 4.46
N VAL A 76 2.43 -1.70 5.16
CA VAL A 76 2.62 -0.51 6.00
C VAL A 76 2.20 -0.79 7.44
N LEU A 77 2.74 -0.02 8.38
CA LEU A 77 2.21 0.14 9.73
C LEU A 77 0.88 0.94 9.71
N PRO A 78 0.14 1.04 10.82
CA PRO A 78 -1.09 1.83 10.84
C PRO A 78 -0.86 3.29 10.42
N LEU A 79 -1.71 3.77 9.51
CA LEU A 79 -1.62 5.12 8.94
C LEU A 79 -2.38 6.18 9.77
N VAL A 80 -2.76 5.84 11.00
CA VAL A 80 -3.54 6.71 11.88
C VAL A 80 -2.68 7.84 12.47
N PRO A 81 -3.28 8.97 12.91
CA PRO A 81 -2.54 10.01 13.60
C PRO A 81 -1.81 9.41 14.81
N PRO A 82 -0.46 9.48 14.86
CA PRO A 82 0.31 8.76 15.86
C PRO A 82 0.16 9.38 17.25
N GLY A 83 0.62 8.63 18.26
CA GLY A 83 0.73 9.12 19.63
C GLY A 83 1.58 10.39 19.70
N ARG A 84 1.22 11.29 20.62
CA ARG A 84 1.92 12.58 20.85
C ARG A 84 2.39 12.77 22.30
N LYS A 85 2.11 11.80 23.17
CA LYS A 85 2.62 11.85 24.56
C LYS A 85 4.11 11.47 24.53
N GLY A 86 4.90 12.08 25.41
CA GLY A 86 6.37 11.96 25.36
C GLY A 86 6.94 10.55 25.45
N ASN A 87 6.19 9.57 25.95
CA ASN A 87 6.60 8.16 26.00
C ASN A 87 6.19 7.33 24.76
N GLU A 88 5.40 7.89 23.84
CA GLU A 88 4.84 7.21 22.67
C GLU A 88 4.82 8.11 21.41
N ASP A 89 5.60 9.20 21.42
CA ASP A 89 5.59 10.20 20.34
C ASP A 89 6.01 9.56 19.01
N GLY A 90 5.12 9.67 18.02
CA GLY A 90 5.31 9.06 16.70
C GLY A 90 4.91 7.59 16.60
N SER A 91 4.42 6.95 17.67
CA SER A 91 3.96 5.55 17.61
C SER A 91 2.69 5.42 16.76
N PRO A 92 2.69 4.63 15.67
CA PRO A 92 1.50 4.38 14.86
C PRO A 92 0.49 3.45 15.56
N TYR A 93 0.91 2.79 16.63
CA TYR A 93 0.05 1.89 17.42
C TYR A 93 -0.61 2.61 18.61
N SER A 94 -0.17 3.83 18.92
CA SER A 94 -0.81 4.71 19.90
C SER A 94 -1.68 5.77 19.19
N GLY A 95 -2.48 5.31 18.22
CA GLY A 95 -3.28 6.18 17.35
C GLY A 95 -4.27 7.04 18.14
N GLN A 96 -4.40 8.32 17.77
CA GLN A 96 -5.38 9.23 18.37
C GLN A 96 -6.82 8.96 17.88
N ASP A 97 -6.94 8.32 16.71
CA ASP A 97 -8.19 7.89 16.12
C ASP A 97 -7.94 6.57 15.35
N ALA A 98 -8.99 5.76 15.16
CA ALA A 98 -8.88 4.47 14.49
C ALA A 98 -9.08 4.53 12.96
N ASN A 99 -9.60 5.63 12.44
CA ASN A 99 -10.05 5.78 11.05
C ASN A 99 -9.36 6.93 10.31
N CYS A 100 -9.03 8.02 11.00
CA CYS A 100 -8.35 9.16 10.39
C CYS A 100 -6.97 8.77 9.86
N GLY A 101 -6.49 9.51 8.86
CA GLY A 101 -5.11 9.41 8.37
C GLY A 101 -4.17 10.37 9.11
N ASN A 102 -2.91 9.98 9.24
CA ASN A 102 -1.85 10.84 9.74
C ASN A 102 -1.57 11.97 8.73
N THR A 103 -1.96 13.19 9.08
CA THR A 103 -1.80 14.37 8.23
C THR A 103 -0.34 14.73 7.95
N LEU A 104 0.61 14.24 8.76
CA LEU A 104 2.04 14.45 8.48
C LEU A 104 2.51 13.74 7.19
N LEU A 105 1.75 12.74 6.72
CA LEU A 105 2.00 12.02 5.48
C LEU A 105 1.50 12.77 4.23
N ILE A 106 0.84 13.92 4.40
CA ILE A 106 0.45 14.76 3.26
C ILE A 106 1.73 15.36 2.64
N SER A 107 1.82 15.27 1.31
CA SER A 107 2.91 15.86 0.56
C SER A 107 2.62 17.34 0.28
N LEU A 108 3.51 18.21 0.75
CA LEU A 108 3.38 19.65 0.50
C LEU A 108 3.59 19.99 -0.98
N GLU A 109 4.41 19.21 -1.68
CA GLU A 109 4.66 19.39 -3.11
C GLU A 109 3.43 19.06 -3.96
N GLU A 110 2.66 18.03 -3.58
CA GLU A 110 1.37 17.75 -4.21
C GLU A 110 0.35 18.87 -3.94
N LEU A 111 0.31 19.44 -2.72
CA LEU A 111 -0.54 20.60 -2.43
C LEU A 111 -0.19 21.83 -3.30
N VAL A 112 1.09 22.04 -3.61
CA VAL A 112 1.52 23.08 -4.55
C VAL A 112 1.06 22.78 -5.97
N LYS A 113 1.15 21.53 -6.44
CA LYS A 113 0.66 21.12 -7.76
C LYS A 113 -0.86 21.30 -7.89
N ASP A 114 -1.59 21.04 -6.81
CA ASP A 114 -3.05 21.23 -6.73
C ASP A 114 -3.47 22.70 -6.59
N GLY A 115 -2.52 23.63 -6.40
CA GLY A 115 -2.79 25.05 -6.20
C GLY A 115 -3.41 25.38 -4.85
N LEU A 116 -3.31 24.48 -3.87
CA LEU A 116 -3.78 24.66 -2.49
C LEU A 116 -2.72 25.30 -1.59
N LEU A 117 -1.46 25.30 -2.01
CA LEU A 117 -0.33 25.91 -1.33
C LEU A 117 0.52 26.68 -2.35
N MET A 118 1.02 27.86 -1.99
CA MET A 118 1.98 28.59 -2.82
C MET A 118 3.38 28.03 -2.61
N LYS A 119 4.22 28.04 -3.65
CA LYS A 119 5.57 27.49 -3.57
C LYS A 119 6.43 28.21 -2.52
N GLU A 120 6.16 29.49 -2.32
CA GLU A 120 6.86 30.35 -1.36
C GLU A 120 6.48 30.04 0.09
N GLU A 121 5.38 29.33 0.32
CA GLU A 121 4.91 28.88 1.64
C GLU A 121 5.55 27.55 2.05
N LEU A 122 6.28 26.88 1.14
CA LEU A 122 7.01 25.67 1.50
C LEU A 122 8.08 25.96 2.55
N PRO A 123 8.18 25.14 3.62
CA PRO A 123 9.22 25.29 4.61
C PRO A 123 10.59 25.03 3.99
N LYS A 124 11.63 25.59 4.61
CA LYS A 124 13.00 25.30 4.20
C LYS A 124 13.29 23.80 4.39
N PRO A 125 14.06 23.17 3.48
CA PRO A 125 14.49 21.79 3.65
C PRO A 125 15.11 21.55 5.02
N ILE A 126 14.63 20.54 5.71
CA ILE A 126 15.15 20.04 6.97
C ILE A 126 16.08 18.88 6.65
N ASP A 127 17.36 19.05 6.98
CA ASP A 127 18.33 17.96 6.90
C ASP A 127 18.16 17.05 8.12
N GLY A 128 17.99 15.75 7.88
CA GLY A 128 17.74 14.80 8.95
C GLY A 128 17.61 13.36 8.46
N ASP A 129 18.52 12.51 8.94
CA ASP A 129 18.49 11.06 8.67
C ASP A 129 17.35 10.33 9.40
N ARG A 130 16.71 10.99 10.37
CA ARG A 130 15.68 10.41 11.24
C ARG A 130 14.54 11.39 11.46
N VAL A 131 13.33 10.85 11.52
CA VAL A 131 12.12 11.63 11.80
C VAL A 131 12.16 12.15 13.24
N ASN A 132 12.06 13.47 13.39
CA ASN A 132 11.80 14.12 14.68
C ASN A 132 10.35 14.64 14.71
N TYR A 133 9.46 13.88 15.35
CA TYR A 133 8.01 14.14 15.35
C TYR A 133 7.60 15.46 16.00
N SER A 134 8.40 15.98 16.94
CA SER A 134 8.19 17.29 17.57
C SER A 134 8.39 18.44 16.56
N THR A 135 9.50 18.45 15.85
CA THR A 135 9.85 19.50 14.87
C THR A 135 8.98 19.45 13.61
N VAL A 136 8.65 18.24 13.14
CA VAL A 136 7.87 18.06 11.90
C VAL A 136 6.45 18.58 12.06
N ALA A 137 5.83 18.37 13.23
CA ALA A 137 4.48 18.85 13.49
C ALA A 137 4.39 20.38 13.41
N GLU A 138 5.39 21.08 13.95
CA GLU A 138 5.46 22.54 13.89
C GLU A 138 5.68 23.04 12.46
N SER A 139 6.44 22.31 11.63
CA SER A 139 6.80 22.78 10.28
C SER A 139 5.74 22.51 9.21
N LYS A 140 4.86 21.51 9.41
CA LYS A 140 3.83 21.11 8.43
C LYS A 140 2.42 21.58 8.77
N ILE A 141 2.14 21.94 10.03
CA ILE A 141 0.78 22.24 10.52
C ILE A 141 0.61 23.73 10.84
N LEU A 142 1.71 24.47 11.07
CA LEU A 142 1.73 25.92 11.29
C LEU A 142 2.29 26.64 10.06
#